data_AF-A0A6L9MMW1-F1
#
_entry.id   AF-A0A6L9MMW1-F1
#
_cell.length_a   1.000
_cell.length_b   1.000
_cell.length_c   1.000
_cell.angle_alpha   90.00
_cell.angle_beta   90.00
_cell.angle_gamma   90.00
#
_symmetry.space_group_name_H-M   'P 1'
#
loop_
_entity.id
_entity.type
_entity.pdbx_description
1 polymer ?
#
loop_
_entity_poly.entity_id
_entity_poly.type
_entity_poly.pdbx_seq_one_letter_code
_entity_poly.pdbx_strand_id
1 'polypeptide(L)' 'MNFMARWVLVIVALTAAASKAQAARCTDYATCRQAVIAWCAGNHNGADRDEDGIPCENVCGSRADVLAIMAEIGCSR' A
#
# COMPACT_ATOMS: atom_id res chain seq x y z
N MET A 1 -13.01 -57.87 24.54
CA MET A 1 -13.81 -57.79 23.29
C MET A 1 -14.77 -56.62 23.51
N ASN A 2 -14.79 -55.48 22.81
CA ASN A 2 -14.25 -55.11 21.51
C ASN A 2 -14.55 -53.61 21.30
N PHE A 3 -13.55 -52.86 20.84
CA PHE A 3 -13.61 -51.58 20.10
C PHE A 3 -14.25 -50.35 20.79
N MET A 4 -13.46 -49.38 21.27
CA MET A 4 -12.81 -48.35 20.44
C MET A 4 -13.71 -47.82 19.32
N ALA A 5 -14.47 -46.76 19.59
CA ALA A 5 -14.91 -45.70 18.68
C ALA A 5 -15.95 -44.89 19.45
N ARG A 6 -15.95 -43.55 19.51
CA ARG A 6 -15.51 -42.60 18.51
C ARG A 6 -15.51 -41.22 19.20
N TRP A 7 -14.39 -40.83 19.81
CA TRP A 7 -14.16 -39.44 20.17
C TRP A 7 -13.94 -38.69 18.85
N VAL A 8 -15.02 -38.18 18.24
CA VAL A 8 -14.89 -37.29 17.09
C VAL A 8 -14.49 -35.92 17.64
N LEU A 9 -13.21 -35.76 17.98
CA LEU A 9 -12.57 -34.46 18.08
C LEU A 9 -12.54 -33.88 16.66
N VAL A 10 -13.55 -33.08 16.31
CA VAL A 10 -13.50 -32.24 15.12
C VAL A 10 -12.49 -31.13 15.41
N ILE A 11 -11.22 -31.36 15.10
CA ILE A 11 -10.20 -30.31 15.11
C ILE A 11 -10.43 -29.46 13.86
N VAL A 12 -11.21 -28.38 13.99
CA VAL A 12 -11.26 -27.32 12.99
C VAL A 12 -9.91 -26.61 13.03
N ALA A 13 -8.99 -26.99 12.15
CA ALA A 13 -7.73 -26.29 11.97
C ALA A 13 -8.02 -24.93 11.31
N LEU A 14 -8.07 -23.86 12.12
CA LEU A 14 -8.04 -22.48 11.61
C LEU A 14 -6.63 -22.19 11.07
N THR A 15 -6.42 -22.45 9.78
CA THR A 15 -5.22 -21.99 9.08
C THR A 15 -5.38 -20.50 8.77
N ALA A 16 -4.89 -19.63 9.66
CA ALA A 16 -4.76 -18.21 9.39
C ALA A 16 -3.74 -18.01 8.26
N ALA A 17 -4.21 -17.69 7.05
CA ALA A 17 -3.35 -17.30 5.95
C ALA A 17 -2.69 -15.95 6.30
N ALA A 18 -1.39 -15.97 6.63
CA ALA A 18 -0.62 -14.75 6.84
C ALA A 18 -0.58 -13.94 5.54
N SER A 19 -1.35 -12.86 5.49
CA SER A 19 -1.29 -11.90 4.38
C SER A 19 -0.04 -11.04 4.57
N LYS A 20 0.98 -11.23 3.73
CA LYS A 20 2.13 -10.31 3.71
C LYS A 20 1.61 -8.96 3.21
N ALA A 21 1.65 -7.93 4.05
CA ALA A 21 1.42 -6.57 3.57
C ALA A 21 2.56 -6.20 2.62
N GLN A 22 2.29 -6.07 1.32
CA GLN A 22 3.25 -5.48 0.39
C GLN A 22 3.23 -3.96 0.60
N ALA A 23 4.39 -3.40 0.95
CA ALA A 23 4.55 -1.95 0.98
C ALA A 23 4.55 -1.42 -0.46
N ALA A 24 3.79 -0.34 -0.70
CA ALA A 24 3.81 0.35 -1.98
C ALA A 24 5.23 0.83 -2.31
N ARG A 25 5.58 0.80 -3.60
CA ARG A 25 6.87 1.23 -4.13
C ARG A 25 6.63 2.22 -5.26
N CYS A 26 7.58 3.13 -5.47
CA CYS A 26 7.49 4.11 -6.55
C CYS A 26 7.41 3.50 -7.96
N THR A 27 7.90 2.27 -8.14
CA THR A 27 7.78 1.49 -9.38
C THR A 27 6.36 0.98 -9.66
N ASP A 28 5.45 1.06 -8.69
CA ASP A 28 4.07 0.58 -8.82
C ASP A 28 3.17 1.60 -9.56
N TYR A 29 3.67 2.83 -9.76
CA TYR A 29 2.94 3.91 -10.42
C TYR A 29 3.44 4.14 -11.84
N ALA A 30 2.51 4.34 -12.76
CA ALA A 30 2.81 4.62 -14.16
C ALA A 30 2.86 6.13 -14.46
N THR A 31 2.32 6.98 -13.57
CA THR A 31 2.20 8.43 -13.78
C THR A 31 2.39 9.19 -12.48
N CYS A 32 2.87 10.44 -12.58
CA CYS A 32 2.99 11.32 -11.41
C CYS A 32 1.68 11.46 -10.65
N ARG A 33 0.54 11.58 -11.37
CA ARG A 33 -0.78 11.69 -10.75
C ARG A 33 -1.11 10.51 -9.83
N GLN A 34 -0.82 9.28 -10.25
CA GLN A 34 -1.03 8.10 -9.41
C GLN A 34 -0.16 8.14 -8.15
N ALA A 35 1.11 8.51 -8.28
CA ALA A 35 2.02 8.65 -7.16
C ALA A 35 1.56 9.74 -6.18
N VAL A 36 1.17 10.92 -6.67
CA VAL A 36 0.64 12.02 -5.82
C VAL A 36 -0.64 11.61 -5.10
N ILE A 37 -1.58 10.93 -5.78
CA ILE A 37 -2.81 10.43 -5.14
C ILE A 37 -2.47 9.44 -4.02
N ALA A 38 -1.59 8.46 -4.28
CA ALA A 38 -1.21 7.46 -3.29
C ALA A 38 -0.43 8.06 -2.12
N TRP A 39 0.45 9.03 -2.40
CA TRP A 39 1.15 9.79 -1.37
C TRP A 39 0.12 10.54 -0.53
N CYS A 40 -0.67 11.44 -1.11
CA CYS A 40 -1.70 12.22 -0.41
C CYS A 40 -2.66 11.38 0.45
N ALA A 41 -3.12 10.23 -0.08
CA ALA A 41 -4.00 9.30 0.64
C ALA A 41 -3.32 8.54 1.81
N GLY A 42 -2.01 8.65 1.96
CA GLY A 42 -1.24 7.92 3.00
C GLY A 42 -0.95 6.46 2.66
N ASN A 43 -1.25 6.04 1.44
CA ASN A 43 -0.98 4.68 0.96
C ASN A 43 0.50 4.48 0.63
N HIS A 44 1.26 5.56 0.43
CA HIS A 44 2.70 5.52 0.24
C HIS A 44 3.40 6.69 0.97
N ASN A 45 3.52 6.60 2.29
CA ASN A 45 4.08 7.68 3.11
C ASN A 45 5.54 8.03 2.77
N GLY A 46 6.34 7.06 2.31
CA GLY A 46 7.73 7.27 1.90
C GLY A 46 7.89 7.60 0.41
N ALA A 47 6.86 8.10 -0.27
CA ALA A 47 6.95 8.48 -1.68
C ALA A 47 7.91 9.66 -1.89
N ASP A 48 7.95 10.61 -0.95
CA ASP A 48 8.91 11.72 -0.87
C ASP A 48 9.75 11.49 0.39
N ARG A 49 10.96 10.93 0.22
CA ARG A 49 11.79 10.46 1.36
C ARG A 49 12.86 11.48 1.76
N ASP A 50 13.23 12.35 0.84
CA ASP A 50 14.16 13.45 0.98
C ASP A 50 13.48 14.81 1.24
N GLU A 51 12.14 14.83 1.27
CA GLU A 51 11.29 15.94 1.73
C GLU A 51 11.42 17.19 0.85
N ASP A 52 11.66 17.02 -0.43
CA ASP A 52 11.79 18.11 -1.40
C ASP A 52 10.43 18.53 -2.01
N GLY A 53 9.37 17.77 -1.71
CA GLY A 53 8.02 17.94 -2.22
C GLY A 53 7.78 17.25 -3.56
N ILE A 54 8.62 16.31 -3.97
CA ILE A 54 8.50 15.54 -5.22
C ILE A 54 8.38 14.04 -4.90
N PRO A 55 7.15 13.50 -4.78
CA PRO A 55 6.98 12.07 -4.54
C PRO A 55 7.37 11.26 -5.78
N CYS A 56 8.15 10.19 -5.58
CA CYS A 56 8.50 9.22 -6.60
C CYS A 56 9.00 9.86 -7.91
N GLU A 57 10.21 10.40 -7.88
CA GLU A 57 10.86 11.09 -9.01
C GLU A 57 10.97 10.28 -10.30
N ASN A 58 10.81 8.95 -10.24
CA ASN A 58 10.74 8.12 -11.43
C ASN A 58 9.52 8.42 -12.32
N VAL A 59 8.48 9.04 -11.77
CA VAL A 59 7.29 9.48 -12.52
C VAL A 59 6.95 10.96 -12.36
N CYS A 60 7.35 11.61 -11.27
CA CYS A 60 7.17 13.05 -11.06
C CYS A 60 8.46 13.82 -11.42
N GLY A 61 8.40 14.69 -12.42
CA GLY A 61 9.59 15.41 -12.91
C GLY A 61 9.81 16.80 -12.30
N SER A 62 8.81 17.36 -11.62
CA SER A 62 8.93 18.69 -11.01
C SER A 62 7.96 18.91 -9.86
N ARG A 63 8.37 19.74 -8.90
CA ARG A 63 7.51 20.20 -7.79
C ARG A 63 6.30 21.00 -8.27
N ALA A 64 6.43 21.72 -9.39
CA ALA A 64 5.33 22.49 -9.96
C ALA A 64 4.18 21.60 -10.42
N ASP A 65 4.50 20.48 -11.09
CA ASP A 65 3.50 19.51 -11.54
C ASP A 65 2.80 18.82 -10.35
N VAL A 66 3.58 18.48 -9.32
CA VAL A 66 3.06 17.89 -8.08
C VAL A 66 2.07 18.84 -7.41
N LEU A 67 2.43 20.12 -7.24
CA LEU A 67 1.56 21.14 -6.65
C LEU A 67 0.29 21.36 -7.46
N ALA A 68 0.37 21.34 -8.80
CA ALA A 68 -0.80 21.44 -9.66
C ALA A 68 -1.77 20.27 -9.42
N ILE A 69 -1.26 19.04 -9.37
CA ILE A 69 -2.07 17.84 -9.09
C ILE A 69 -2.67 17.92 -7.68
N MET A 70 -1.88 18.32 -6.68
CA MET A 70 -2.33 18.48 -5.30
C MET A 70 -3.48 19.48 -5.19
N ALA A 71 -3.39 20.62 -5.88
CA ALA A 71 -4.45 21.61 -5.94
C ALA A 71 -5.72 21.06 -6.60
N GLU A 72 -5.59 20.30 -7.70
CA GLU A 72 -6.73 19.66 -8.37
C GLU A 72 -7.46 18.65 -7.48
N ILE A 73 -6.73 17.87 -6.66
CA ILE A 73 -7.30 16.82 -5.81
C ILE A 73 -7.63 17.29 -4.39
N GLY A 74 -7.34 18.54 -4.04
CA GLY A 74 -7.58 19.09 -2.70
C GLY A 74 -6.64 18.54 -1.61
N CYS A 75 -5.38 18.27 -1.95
CA CYS A 75 -4.35 17.80 -1.03
C CYS A 75 -3.38 18.94 -0.66
N SER A 76 -2.92 18.99 0.59
CA SER A 76 -2.03 20.05 1.11
C SER A 76 -0.94 19.51 2.05
N ARG A 77 -0.31 18.39 1.66
CA ARG A 77 0.83 17.82 2.38
C ARG A 77 2.04 18.75 2.42
#